data_AF-A0A1I5Y7L3-F1
#
_entry.id   AF-A0A1I5Y7L3-F1
#
_cell.length_a   1.000
_cell.length_b   1.000
_cell.length_c   1.000
_cell.angle_alpha   90.00
_cell.angle_beta   90.00
_cell.angle_gamma   90.00
#
_symmetry.space_group_name_H-M   'P 1'
#
loop_
_entity.id
_entity.type
_entity.pdbx_description
1 polymer ?
#
loop_
_entity_poly.entity_id
_entity_poly.type
_entity_poly.pdbx_seq_one_letter_code
_entity_poly.pdbx_strand_id
1 'polypeptide(L)'
;MNTIQLINLKNTISAENYFTTKNLNDADISRHEINDATNRRNNNKLNAEVLIDYIIKTHHAFAKKSTIAIYNLTQKVAYRHSEKHIELKKFNEIAFLFFHHLLNQMLKEEQSLFPHVRQTMSELKYQGKNNNTIIQPLKEKLQLQQAELQKSFDYLKTFREITNDYKLPPDACSYYTSLFDKMKELESDLVIHFHLEADILFGLCNRS
;
A
#
# COMPACT_ATOMS: atom_id res chain seq x y z
N MET A 1 -21.55 26.23 7.87
CA MET A 1 -20.50 25.18 7.86
C MET A 1 -20.30 24.78 6.42
N ASN A 2 -19.08 24.99 5.91
CA ASN A 2 -18.79 25.15 4.48
C ASN A 2 -18.75 23.81 3.74
N THR A 3 -19.41 23.76 2.58
CA THR A 3 -19.56 22.61 1.66
C THR A 3 -18.22 22.04 1.14
N ILE A 4 -17.11 22.72 1.43
CA ILE A 4 -15.74 22.36 1.02
C ILE A 4 -15.17 21.20 1.87
N GLN A 5 -15.69 20.94 3.08
CA GLN A 5 -15.22 19.83 3.91
C GLN A 5 -15.78 18.45 3.50
N LEU A 6 -16.78 18.40 2.62
CA LEU A 6 -17.38 17.15 2.13
C LEU A 6 -16.80 16.68 0.78
N ILE A 7 -15.93 17.47 0.15
CA ILE A 7 -15.41 17.19 -1.20
C ILE A 7 -14.08 16.41 -1.17
N ASN A 8 -13.37 16.34 -0.03
CA ASN A 8 -12.07 15.66 0.06
C ASN A 8 -12.09 14.21 0.58
N LEU A 9 -13.25 13.58 0.71
CA LEU A 9 -13.40 12.17 1.13
C LEU A 9 -13.95 11.27 0.02
N LYS A 10 -13.91 11.71 -1.25
CA LYS A 10 -14.32 10.91 -2.42
C LYS A 10 -13.22 10.65 -3.45
N ASN A 11 -12.05 11.29 -3.31
CA ASN A 11 -10.81 10.89 -4.01
C ASN A 11 -9.97 9.94 -3.16
N THR A 12 -10.61 9.28 -2.20
CA THR A 12 -9.99 8.54 -1.11
C THR A 12 -9.33 7.28 -1.65
N ILE A 13 -8.03 7.23 -1.41
CA ILE A 13 -7.18 6.05 -1.28
C ILE A 13 -8.03 4.86 -0.80
N SER A 14 -8.53 4.05 -1.71
CA SER A 14 -9.16 2.78 -1.38
C SER A 14 -8.75 1.76 -2.43
N ALA A 15 -8.45 0.55 -1.99
CA ALA A 15 -8.16 -0.55 -2.90
C ALA A 15 -9.30 -0.79 -3.90
N GLU A 16 -10.54 -0.57 -3.48
CA GLU A 16 -11.71 -0.65 -4.36
C GLU A 16 -11.60 0.33 -5.54
N ASN A 17 -11.18 1.57 -5.30
CA ASN A 17 -10.99 2.56 -6.37
C ASN A 17 -9.80 2.20 -7.28
N TYR A 18 -8.74 1.64 -6.72
CA TYR A 18 -7.55 1.24 -7.48
C TYR A 18 -7.87 0.10 -8.48
N PHE A 19 -8.58 -0.95 -8.04
CA PHE A 19 -8.92 -2.08 -8.90
C PHE A 19 -10.09 -1.80 -9.87
N THR A 20 -11.10 -1.04 -9.44
CA THR A 20 -12.31 -0.79 -10.26
C THR A 20 -12.02 0.11 -11.46
N THR A 21 -11.12 1.07 -11.32
CA THR A 21 -10.76 1.99 -12.42
C THR A 21 -9.91 1.33 -13.52
N LYS A 22 -9.39 0.12 -13.29
CA LYS A 22 -8.40 -0.51 -14.18
C LYS A 22 -8.77 -1.89 -14.72
N ASN A 23 -9.97 -2.42 -14.44
CA ASN A 23 -10.41 -3.75 -14.92
C ASN A 23 -9.36 -4.85 -14.70
N LEU A 24 -8.64 -4.80 -13.58
CA LEU A 24 -7.59 -5.78 -13.26
C LEU A 24 -8.26 -7.10 -12.82
N ASN A 25 -7.96 -8.19 -13.52
CA ASN A 25 -8.48 -9.54 -13.23
C ASN A 25 -7.83 -10.21 -12.01
N ASP A 26 -6.76 -9.63 -11.44
CA ASP A 26 -6.06 -10.13 -10.23
C ASP A 26 -6.87 -9.93 -8.93
N ALA A 27 -8.11 -9.46 -9.06
CA ALA A 27 -8.87 -8.86 -7.96
C ALA A 27 -9.67 -9.85 -7.11
N ASP A 28 -9.81 -11.13 -7.45
CA ASP A 28 -10.73 -12.02 -6.73
C ASP A 28 -10.22 -12.42 -5.33
N ILE A 29 -8.93 -12.70 -5.19
CA ILE A 29 -8.32 -12.99 -3.87
C ILE A 29 -8.26 -11.70 -3.04
N SER A 30 -7.81 -10.60 -3.65
CA SER A 30 -7.74 -9.29 -2.99
C SER A 30 -9.11 -8.82 -2.49
N ARG A 31 -10.17 -9.02 -3.27
CA ARG A 31 -11.56 -8.67 -2.88
C ARG A 31 -12.04 -9.47 -1.67
N HIS A 32 -11.74 -10.77 -1.57
CA HIS A 32 -12.19 -11.57 -0.44
C HIS A 32 -11.57 -11.08 0.88
N GLU A 33 -10.26 -10.84 0.89
CA GLU A 33 -9.55 -10.37 2.08
C GLU A 33 -9.97 -8.95 2.49
N ILE A 34 -10.10 -8.05 1.51
CA ILE A 34 -10.64 -6.69 1.69
C ILE A 34 -12.05 -6.74 2.30
N ASN A 35 -12.92 -7.61 1.78
CA ASN A 35 -14.30 -7.75 2.24
C ASN A 35 -14.38 -8.32 3.67
N ASP A 36 -13.59 -9.36 3.99
CA ASP A 36 -13.58 -9.92 5.35
C ASP A 36 -13.09 -8.89 6.38
N ALA A 37 -11.98 -8.19 6.09
CA ALA A 37 -11.47 -7.14 6.96
C ALA A 37 -12.49 -6.00 7.16
N THR A 38 -13.14 -5.56 6.07
CA THR A 38 -14.17 -4.51 6.12
C THR A 38 -15.39 -4.94 6.94
N ASN A 39 -15.85 -6.18 6.77
CA ASN A 39 -16.96 -6.75 7.53
C ASN A 39 -16.63 -6.86 9.02
N ARG A 40 -15.44 -7.34 9.36
CA ARG A 40 -14.99 -7.42 10.76
C ARG A 40 -14.89 -6.04 11.41
N ARG A 41 -14.45 -5.02 10.66
CA ARG A 41 -14.37 -3.63 11.13
C ARG A 41 -15.76 -3.09 11.43
N ASN A 42 -16.69 -3.25 10.48
CA ASN A 42 -18.06 -2.75 10.61
C ASN A 42 -18.82 -3.42 11.78
N ASN A 43 -18.48 -4.67 12.10
CA ASN A 43 -19.05 -5.40 13.23
C ASN A 43 -18.33 -5.15 14.57
N ASN A 44 -17.41 -4.18 14.66
CA ASN A 44 -16.57 -3.89 15.84
C ASN A 44 -15.82 -5.12 16.40
N LYS A 45 -15.49 -6.09 15.55
CA LYS A 45 -14.78 -7.33 15.93
C LYS A 45 -13.27 -7.26 15.71
N LEU A 46 -12.77 -6.12 15.22
CA LEU A 46 -11.37 -5.94 14.83
C LEU A 46 -10.60 -5.17 15.91
N ASN A 47 -9.46 -5.72 16.33
CA ASN A 47 -8.53 -5.10 17.25
C ASN A 47 -7.36 -4.49 16.45
N ALA A 48 -7.11 -3.18 16.65
CA ALA A 48 -6.03 -2.46 15.98
C ALA A 48 -4.65 -3.10 16.22
N GLU A 49 -4.37 -3.61 17.43
CA GLU A 49 -3.10 -4.26 17.76
C GLU A 49 -2.89 -5.55 16.96
N VAL A 50 -3.95 -6.34 16.81
CA VAL A 50 -3.93 -7.60 16.03
C VAL A 50 -3.76 -7.28 14.55
N LEU A 51 -4.44 -6.24 14.05
CA LEU A 51 -4.32 -5.81 12.66
C LEU A 51 -2.91 -5.31 12.34
N ILE A 52 -2.31 -4.50 13.22
CA ILE A 52 -0.92 -4.05 13.06
C ILE A 52 0.03 -5.25 13.00
N ASP A 53 -0.11 -6.21 13.91
CA ASP A 53 0.73 -7.42 13.90
C ASP A 53 0.57 -8.21 12.59
N TYR A 54 -0.64 -8.29 12.07
CA TYR A 54 -0.93 -8.94 10.80
C TYR A 54 -0.26 -8.21 9.62
N ILE A 55 -0.41 -6.88 9.54
CA ILE A 55 0.20 -6.06 8.49
C ILE A 55 1.73 -6.25 8.47
N ILE A 56 2.38 -6.21 9.63
CA ILE A 56 3.84 -6.37 9.73
C ILE A 56 4.26 -7.79 9.32
N LYS A 57 3.60 -8.82 9.87
CA LYS A 57 4.02 -10.22 9.67
C LYS A 57 3.71 -10.77 8.28
N THR A 58 2.69 -10.24 7.63
CA THR A 58 2.24 -10.69 6.31
C THR A 58 2.77 -9.75 5.24
N HIS A 59 2.24 -8.52 5.16
CA HIS A 59 2.48 -7.62 4.05
C HIS A 59 3.86 -6.97 4.08
N HIS A 60 4.32 -6.45 5.23
CA HIS A 60 5.66 -5.85 5.29
C HIS A 60 6.76 -6.89 5.07
N ALA A 61 6.60 -8.08 5.65
CA ALA A 61 7.54 -9.18 5.46
C ALA A 61 7.61 -9.62 3.99
N PHE A 62 6.46 -9.75 3.33
CA PHE A 62 6.38 -10.06 1.91
C PHE A 62 7.01 -8.95 1.06
N ALA A 63 6.58 -7.69 1.24
CA ALA A 63 7.08 -6.54 0.48
C ALA A 63 8.61 -6.42 0.59
N LYS A 64 9.18 -6.48 1.80
CA LYS A 64 10.64 -6.43 2.02
C LYS A 64 11.40 -7.53 1.25
N LYS A 65 10.86 -8.75 1.19
CA LYS A 65 11.47 -9.85 0.42
C LYS A 65 11.31 -9.63 -1.10
N SER A 66 10.13 -9.19 -1.52
CA SER A 66 9.78 -8.97 -2.92
C SER A 66 10.59 -7.83 -3.53
N THR A 67 10.80 -6.71 -2.83
CA THR A 67 11.60 -5.58 -3.33
C THR A 67 13.03 -6.01 -3.67
N ILE A 68 13.68 -6.83 -2.84
CA ILE A 68 15.03 -7.36 -3.10
C ILE A 68 15.04 -8.23 -4.37
N ALA A 69 14.09 -9.18 -4.45
CA ALA A 69 14.03 -10.10 -5.59
C ALA A 69 13.74 -9.37 -6.90
N ILE A 70 12.80 -8.42 -6.88
CA ILE A 70 12.39 -7.64 -8.03
C ILE A 70 13.50 -6.70 -8.46
N TYR A 71 14.14 -5.97 -7.54
CA TYR A 71 15.22 -5.06 -7.88
C TYR A 71 16.36 -5.78 -8.61
N ASN A 72 16.74 -6.98 -8.15
CA ASN A 72 17.72 -7.82 -8.83
C ASN A 72 17.30 -8.23 -10.25
N LEU A 73 16.01 -8.53 -10.45
CA LEU A 73 15.47 -8.84 -11.77
C LEU A 73 15.49 -7.60 -12.68
N THR A 74 15.11 -6.44 -12.16
CA THR A 74 15.12 -5.17 -12.89
C THR A 74 16.51 -4.87 -13.43
N GLN A 75 17.56 -5.06 -12.63
CA GLN A 75 18.94 -4.87 -13.05
C GLN A 75 19.37 -5.82 -14.17
N LYS A 76 19.02 -7.11 -14.06
CA LYS A 76 19.32 -8.11 -15.10
C LYS A 76 18.59 -7.83 -16.41
N VAL A 77 17.31 -7.48 -16.33
CA VAL A 77 16.45 -7.21 -17.49
C VAL A 77 16.90 -5.92 -18.19
N ALA A 78 17.17 -4.85 -17.43
CA ALA A 78 17.70 -3.61 -17.98
C ALA A 78 19.06 -3.84 -18.67
N TYR A 79 19.97 -4.58 -18.05
CA TYR A 79 21.28 -4.88 -18.66
C TYR A 79 21.15 -5.58 -20.02
N ARG A 80 20.23 -6.56 -20.13
CA ARG A 80 20.08 -7.36 -21.36
C ARG A 80 19.23 -6.70 -22.45
N HIS A 81 18.19 -5.97 -22.08
CA HIS A 81 17.14 -5.54 -23.01
C HIS A 81 17.09 -4.02 -23.25
N SER A 82 17.75 -3.19 -22.43
CA SER A 82 17.54 -1.73 -22.46
C SER A 82 18.02 -1.00 -23.72
N GLU A 83 18.81 -1.65 -24.58
CA GLU A 83 19.17 -1.10 -25.89
C GLU A 83 17.99 -1.10 -26.87
N LYS A 84 17.15 -2.14 -26.82
CA LYS A 84 15.96 -2.29 -27.68
C LYS A 84 14.67 -1.84 -27.00
N HIS A 85 14.66 -1.91 -25.67
CA HIS A 85 13.52 -1.65 -24.79
C HIS A 85 13.88 -0.51 -23.83
N ILE A 86 13.88 0.73 -24.35
CA ILE A 86 14.37 1.91 -23.62
C ILE A 86 13.55 2.22 -22.38
N GLU A 87 12.28 1.80 -22.36
CA GLU A 87 11.37 1.95 -21.23
C GLU A 87 11.90 1.23 -19.99
N LEU A 88 12.72 0.18 -20.16
CA LEU A 88 13.34 -0.54 -19.05
C LEU A 88 14.38 0.29 -18.29
N LYS A 89 14.98 1.31 -18.93
CA LYS A 89 15.86 2.26 -18.22
C LYS A 89 15.05 3.10 -17.24
N LYS A 90 13.95 3.68 -17.74
CA LYS A 90 13.01 4.45 -16.93
C LYS A 90 12.37 3.59 -15.83
N PHE A 91 11.98 2.36 -16.17
CA PHE A 91 11.46 1.40 -15.20
C PHE A 91 12.47 1.17 -14.06
N ASN A 92 13.74 0.98 -14.38
CA ASN A 92 14.78 0.75 -13.38
C ASN A 92 14.99 1.93 -12.43
N GLU A 93 15.01 3.15 -12.95
CA GLU A 93 15.11 4.38 -12.14
C GLU A 93 13.91 4.54 -11.20
N ILE A 94 12.71 4.32 -11.72
CA ILE A 94 11.48 4.42 -10.93
C ILE A 94 11.41 3.30 -9.88
N ALA A 95 11.84 2.08 -10.21
CA ALA A 95 11.91 0.96 -9.27
C ALA A 95 12.81 1.29 -8.06
N PHE A 96 13.97 1.90 -8.29
CA PHE A 96 14.85 2.33 -7.20
C PHE A 96 14.15 3.33 -6.26
N LEU A 97 13.54 4.38 -6.82
CA LEU A 97 12.85 5.41 -6.04
C LEU A 97 11.64 4.85 -5.28
N PHE A 98 10.85 3.99 -5.94
CA PHE A 98 9.70 3.35 -5.34
C PHE A 98 10.08 2.44 -4.18
N PHE A 99 11.07 1.56 -4.35
CA PHE A 99 11.48 0.66 -3.27
C PHE A 99 12.09 1.40 -2.09
N HIS A 100 12.87 2.46 -2.34
CA HIS A 100 13.36 3.31 -1.26
C HIS A 100 12.20 3.97 -0.50
N HIS A 101 11.21 4.53 -1.21
CA HIS A 101 10.01 5.12 -0.63
C HIS A 101 9.23 4.11 0.21
N LEU A 102 8.92 2.94 -0.37
CA LEU A 102 8.13 1.88 0.27
C LEU A 102 8.81 1.35 1.54
N LEU A 103 10.12 1.05 1.48
CA LEU A 103 10.86 0.55 2.64
C LEU A 103 10.95 1.59 3.76
N ASN A 104 11.15 2.87 3.42
CA ASN A 104 11.20 3.96 4.39
C ASN A 104 9.83 4.22 5.03
N GLN A 105 8.75 4.13 4.25
CA GLN A 105 7.38 4.21 4.73
C GLN A 105 7.10 3.12 5.79
N MET A 106 7.35 1.85 5.46
CA MET A 106 7.18 0.74 6.41
C MET A 106 8.04 0.89 7.67
N LEU A 107 9.26 1.43 7.53
CA LEU A 107 10.12 1.70 8.68
C LEU A 107 9.50 2.76 9.62
N LYS A 108 9.01 3.87 9.07
CA LYS A 108 8.33 4.92 9.84
C LYS A 108 7.07 4.38 10.53
N GLU A 109 6.34 3.52 9.85
CA GLU A 109 5.16 2.86 10.43
C GLU A 109 5.53 2.01 11.63
N GLU A 110 6.46 1.07 11.45
CA GLU A 110 6.90 0.13 12.49
C GLU A 110 7.54 0.83 13.69
N GLN A 111 8.32 1.88 13.47
CA GLN A 111 9.07 2.56 14.52
C GLN A 111 8.30 3.71 15.20
N SER A 112 7.31 4.30 14.55
CA SER A 112 6.66 5.52 15.05
C SER A 112 5.14 5.50 14.97
N LEU A 113 4.56 5.18 13.80
CA LEU A 113 3.11 5.26 13.65
C LEU A 113 2.40 4.16 14.46
N PHE A 114 2.77 2.90 14.26
CA PHE A 114 2.13 1.76 14.90
C PHE A 114 2.30 1.77 16.42
N PRO A 115 3.48 2.08 17.01
CA PRO A 115 3.59 2.28 18.44
C PRO A 115 2.66 3.37 18.97
N HIS A 116 2.55 4.50 18.26
CA HIS A 116 1.65 5.59 18.65
C HIS A 116 0.18 5.15 18.58
N VAL A 117 -0.23 4.45 17.52
CA VAL A 117 -1.58 3.88 17.41
C VAL A 117 -1.88 2.96 18.61
N ARG A 118 -0.96 2.05 18.97
CA ARG A 118 -1.15 1.16 20.12
C ARG A 118 -1.32 1.94 21.42
N GLN A 119 -0.50 2.95 21.65
CA GLN A 119 -0.59 3.81 22.82
C GLN A 119 -1.95 4.52 22.88
N THR A 120 -2.35 5.21 21.82
CA THR A 120 -3.64 5.91 21.73
C THR A 120 -4.81 4.95 21.97
N MET A 121 -4.81 3.77 21.33
CA MET A 121 -5.87 2.78 21.49
C MET A 121 -5.93 2.21 22.91
N SER A 122 -4.79 2.07 23.58
CA SER A 122 -4.74 1.68 25.00
C SER A 122 -5.32 2.78 25.89
N GLU A 123 -4.88 4.03 25.71
CA GLU A 123 -5.34 5.18 26.50
C GLU A 123 -6.85 5.40 26.38
N LEU A 124 -7.42 5.25 25.18
CA LEU A 124 -8.88 5.37 24.96
C LEU A 124 -9.70 4.25 25.63
N LYS A 125 -9.12 3.06 25.85
CA LYS A 125 -9.77 2.01 26.65
C LYS A 125 -9.91 2.42 28.12
N TYR A 126 -8.96 3.17 28.67
CA TYR A 126 -8.94 3.56 30.09
C TYR A 126 -9.62 4.89 30.38
N GLN A 127 -9.42 5.90 29.53
CA GLN A 127 -9.86 7.28 29.78
C GLN A 127 -11.21 7.64 29.14
N GLY A 128 -11.84 6.68 28.45
CA GLY A 128 -13.10 6.86 27.73
C GLY A 128 -12.89 7.31 26.28
N LYS A 129 -13.82 6.89 25.42
CA LYS A 129 -13.84 7.22 23.99
C LYS A 129 -14.06 8.73 23.78
N ASN A 130 -13.50 9.29 22.70
CA ASN A 130 -13.58 10.70 22.31
C ASN A 130 -12.72 11.72 23.10
N ASN A 131 -11.61 11.32 23.71
CA ASN A 131 -10.66 12.30 24.26
C ASN A 131 -9.83 12.94 23.12
N ASN A 132 -10.28 14.09 22.62
CA ASN A 132 -9.61 14.81 21.52
C ASN A 132 -8.14 15.12 21.79
N THR A 133 -7.73 15.33 23.05
CA THR A 133 -6.34 15.61 23.41
C THR A 133 -5.42 14.42 23.11
N ILE A 134 -5.95 13.20 23.21
CA ILE A 134 -5.23 11.94 22.95
C ILE A 134 -5.21 11.63 21.44
N ILE A 135 -6.32 11.91 20.74
CA ILE A 135 -6.51 11.51 19.34
C ILE A 135 -5.85 12.49 18.36
N GLN A 136 -5.79 13.78 18.69
CA GLN A 136 -5.35 14.82 17.75
C GLN A 136 -3.91 14.62 17.23
N PRO A 137 -2.90 14.30 18.07
CA PRO A 137 -1.54 14.03 17.59
C PRO A 137 -1.48 12.82 16.65
N LEU A 138 -2.32 11.80 16.89
CA LEU A 138 -2.40 10.65 16.02
C LEU A 138 -2.99 11.04 14.65
N LYS A 139 -4.05 11.87 14.61
CA LYS A 139 -4.69 12.29 13.35
C LYS A 139 -3.71 12.96 12.38
N GLU A 140 -2.82 13.80 12.87
CA GLU A 140 -1.79 14.45 12.03
C GLU A 140 -0.85 13.42 11.40
N LYS A 141 -0.40 12.44 12.19
CA LYS A 141 0.43 11.34 11.67
C LYS A 141 -0.31 10.49 10.63
N LEU A 142 -1.59 10.20 10.87
CA LEU A 142 -2.43 9.45 9.93
C LEU A 142 -2.60 10.20 8.60
N GLN A 143 -2.75 11.52 8.62
CA GLN A 143 -2.83 12.34 7.40
C GLN A 143 -1.53 12.32 6.60
N LEU A 144 -0.38 12.46 7.28
CA LEU A 144 0.92 12.34 6.62
C LEU A 144 1.10 10.95 5.99
N GLN A 145 0.70 9.91 6.71
CA GLN A 145 0.78 8.53 6.22
C GLN A 145 -0.13 8.30 4.99
N GLN A 146 -1.34 8.87 4.97
CA GLN A 146 -2.21 8.82 3.79
C GLN A 146 -1.54 9.43 2.55
N ALA A 147 -0.83 10.54 2.70
CA ALA A 147 -0.09 11.15 1.58
C ALA A 147 1.05 10.24 1.08
N GLU A 148 1.78 9.58 1.99
CA GLU A 148 2.83 8.62 1.63
C GLU A 148 2.26 7.40 0.88
N LEU A 149 1.09 6.87 1.30
CA LEU A 149 0.38 5.78 0.62
C LEU A 149 -0.12 6.20 -0.77
N GLN A 150 -0.67 7.41 -0.91
CA GLN A 150 -1.09 7.93 -2.21
C GLN A 150 0.08 7.97 -3.21
N LYS A 151 1.26 8.41 -2.75
CA LYS A 151 2.46 8.42 -3.57
C LYS A 151 2.88 7.01 -4.00
N SER A 152 2.74 6.01 -3.12
CA SER A 152 2.97 4.59 -3.47
C SER A 152 2.03 4.13 -4.58
N PHE A 153 0.74 4.49 -4.54
CA PHE A 153 -0.20 4.20 -5.63
C PHE A 153 0.18 4.87 -6.95
N ASP A 154 0.71 6.09 -6.91
CA ASP A 154 1.11 6.79 -8.13
C ASP A 154 2.34 6.14 -8.78
N TYR A 155 3.26 5.56 -7.99
CA TYR A 155 4.32 4.70 -8.52
C TYR A 155 3.75 3.46 -9.23
N LEU A 156 2.79 2.77 -8.63
CA LEU A 156 2.16 1.57 -9.22
C LEU A 156 1.48 1.88 -10.56
N LYS A 157 0.74 2.99 -10.64
CA LYS A 157 0.19 3.51 -11.91
C LYS A 157 1.29 3.76 -12.94
N THR A 158 2.37 4.40 -12.52
CA THR A 158 3.49 4.71 -13.42
C THR A 158 4.14 3.43 -13.97
N PHE A 159 4.30 2.38 -13.16
CA PHE A 159 4.81 1.10 -13.65
C PHE A 159 3.90 0.48 -14.70
N ARG A 160 2.58 0.49 -14.49
CA ARG A 160 1.61 -0.01 -15.47
C ARG A 160 1.68 0.79 -16.77
N GLU A 161 1.80 2.11 -16.71
CA GLU A 161 1.92 2.98 -17.89
C GLU A 161 3.18 2.68 -18.71
N ILE A 162 4.36 2.66 -18.08
CA ILE A 162 5.62 2.47 -18.81
C ILE A 162 5.80 1.04 -19.34
N THR A 163 5.11 0.06 -18.76
CA THR A 163 5.18 -1.35 -19.17
C THR A 163 4.03 -1.78 -20.08
N ASN A 164 3.14 -0.84 -20.44
CA ASN A 164 1.91 -1.13 -21.16
C ASN A 164 1.11 -2.28 -20.49
N ASP A 165 0.80 -2.08 -19.21
CA ASP A 165 0.10 -3.03 -18.36
C ASP A 165 0.85 -4.37 -18.17
N TYR A 166 2.17 -4.29 -17.97
CA TYR A 166 3.07 -5.44 -17.90
C TYR A 166 2.97 -6.39 -19.10
N LYS A 167 2.75 -5.83 -20.30
CA LYS A 167 2.72 -6.61 -21.54
C LYS A 167 4.13 -6.98 -21.98
N LEU A 168 4.39 -8.29 -22.11
CA LEU A 168 5.69 -8.78 -22.55
C LEU A 168 5.88 -8.57 -24.07
N PRO A 169 7.05 -8.07 -24.51
CA PRO A 169 7.38 -8.04 -25.93
C PRO A 169 7.74 -9.46 -26.46
N PRO A 170 7.70 -9.69 -27.79
CA PRO A 170 7.98 -11.00 -28.38
C PRO A 170 9.38 -11.57 -28.09
N ASP A 171 10.36 -10.70 -27.80
CA ASP A 171 11.74 -11.06 -27.48
C ASP A 171 12.02 -11.12 -25.97
N ALA A 172 10.99 -11.09 -25.13
CA ALA A 172 11.13 -11.19 -23.68
C ALA A 172 11.81 -12.52 -23.27
N CYS A 173 12.87 -12.42 -22.47
CA CYS A 173 13.48 -13.60 -21.86
C CYS A 173 12.75 -14.01 -20.56
N SER A 174 13.10 -15.17 -20.00
CA SER A 174 12.49 -15.69 -18.77
C SER A 174 12.63 -14.76 -17.56
N TYR A 175 13.72 -13.98 -17.46
CA TYR A 175 13.88 -12.96 -16.41
C TYR A 175 12.92 -11.78 -16.59
N TYR A 176 12.61 -11.40 -17.83
CA TYR A 176 11.67 -10.33 -18.14
C TYR A 176 10.24 -10.76 -17.75
N THR A 177 9.83 -11.97 -18.14
CA THR A 177 8.58 -12.57 -17.67
C THR A 177 8.50 -12.59 -16.14
N SER A 178 9.55 -13.10 -15.49
CA SER A 178 9.61 -13.19 -14.01
C SER A 178 9.53 -11.82 -13.34
N LEU A 179 10.14 -10.78 -13.92
CA LEU A 179 10.07 -9.42 -13.40
C LEU A 179 8.63 -8.92 -13.38
N PHE A 180 7.94 -9.03 -14.51
CA PHE A 180 6.56 -8.56 -14.66
C PHE A 180 5.59 -9.35 -13.80
N ASP A 181 5.76 -10.67 -13.69
CA ASP A 181 4.94 -11.49 -12.80
C ASP A 181 5.11 -11.10 -11.33
N LYS A 182 6.35 -10.88 -10.89
CA LYS A 182 6.62 -10.45 -9.50
C LYS A 182 6.15 -9.03 -9.20
N MET A 183 6.19 -8.13 -10.20
CA MET A 183 5.63 -6.79 -10.03
C MET A 183 4.11 -6.83 -9.86
N LYS A 184 3.40 -7.66 -10.63
CA LYS A 184 1.94 -7.87 -10.44
C LYS A 184 1.64 -8.49 -9.08
N GLU A 185 2.43 -9.47 -8.64
CA GLU A 185 2.32 -10.10 -7.32
C GLU A 185 2.51 -9.06 -6.20
N LEU A 186 3.56 -8.23 -6.29
CA LEU A 186 3.83 -7.16 -5.34
C LEU A 186 2.71 -6.13 -5.32
N GLU A 187 2.26 -5.67 -6.49
CA GLU A 187 1.16 -4.70 -6.59
C GLU A 187 -0.12 -5.23 -5.97
N SER A 188 -0.49 -6.49 -6.22
CA SER A 188 -1.70 -7.09 -5.64
C SER A 188 -1.66 -7.09 -4.11
N ASP A 189 -0.53 -7.50 -3.52
CA ASP A 189 -0.34 -7.48 -2.06
C ASP A 189 -0.36 -6.06 -1.50
N LEU A 190 0.34 -5.11 -2.14
CA LEU A 190 0.40 -3.72 -1.68
C LEU A 190 -0.96 -3.04 -1.69
N VAL A 191 -1.82 -3.34 -2.66
CA VAL A 191 -3.16 -2.76 -2.69
C VAL A 191 -3.99 -3.26 -1.50
N ILE A 192 -3.87 -4.55 -1.13
CA ILE A 192 -4.52 -5.10 0.08
C ILE A 192 -3.93 -4.45 1.33
N HIS A 193 -2.60 -4.40 1.43
CA HIS A 193 -1.87 -3.77 2.53
C HIS A 193 -2.36 -2.33 2.75
N PHE A 194 -2.38 -1.51 1.71
CA PHE A 194 -2.77 -0.10 1.80
C PHE A 194 -4.25 0.06 2.19
N HIS A 195 -5.14 -0.86 1.80
CA HIS A 195 -6.53 -0.90 2.27
C HIS A 195 -6.62 -1.18 3.77
N LEU A 196 -5.88 -2.19 4.25
CA LEU A 196 -5.85 -2.53 5.67
C LEU A 196 -5.34 -1.36 6.52
N GLU A 197 -4.41 -0.55 6.01
CA GLU A 197 -3.97 0.67 6.67
C GLU A 197 -4.99 1.82 6.57
N ALA A 198 -5.22 2.30 5.35
CA ALA A 198 -5.94 3.54 5.10
C ALA A 198 -7.42 3.45 5.45
N ASP A 199 -8.05 2.33 5.10
CA ASP A 199 -9.49 2.15 5.31
C ASP A 199 -9.76 1.49 6.65
N ILE A 200 -9.04 0.42 7.00
CA ILE A 200 -9.37 -0.35 8.19
C ILE A 200 -8.73 0.23 9.44
N LEU A 201 -7.40 0.28 9.52
CA LEU A 201 -6.68 0.71 10.72
C LEU A 201 -6.98 2.17 11.04
N PHE A 202 -6.87 3.08 10.06
CA PHE A 202 -7.11 4.51 10.32
C PHE A 202 -8.59 4.77 10.61
N GLY A 203 -9.49 3.99 10.01
CA GLY A 203 -10.91 3.99 10.33
C GLY A 203 -11.20 3.62 11.79
N LEU A 204 -10.48 2.65 12.36
CA LEU A 204 -10.58 2.30 13.79
C LEU A 204 -10.09 3.45 14.68
N CYS A 205 -8.98 4.08 14.30
CA CYS A 205 -8.42 5.23 15.04
C CYS A 205 -9.35 6.45 15.04
N ASN A 206 -10.08 6.70 13.94
CA ASN A 206 -10.96 7.86 13.82
C ASN A 206 -12.34 7.69 14.49
N ARG A 207 -12.73 6.47 14.85
CA ARG A 207 -14.01 6.15 15.53
C ARG A 207 -13.89 6.03 17.06
N SER A 208 -12.66 6.03 17.57
CA SER A 208 -12.33 5.84 19.00
C SER A 208 -12.19 7.19 19.69
#